data_AF-A0A348VVT2-F1
#
_entry.id   AF-A0A348VVT2-F1
#
_cell.length_a   1.000
_cell.length_b   1.000
_cell.length_c   1.000
_cell.angle_alpha   90.00
_cell.angle_beta   90.00
_cell.angle_gamma   90.00
#
_symmetry.space_group_name_H-M   'P 1'
#
loop_
_entity.id
_entity.type
_entity.pdbx_description
1 polymer ?
#
loop_
_entity_poly.entity_id
_entity_poly.type
_entity_poly.pdbx_seq_one_letter_code
_entity_poly.pdbx_strand_id
1 'polypeptide(L)'
;SERGGRVTVTRTNVVITLAPYFFPLYTFAVLALYWLSRLADLRGAEGWLVLLAGATFAFHLLLTFIFLQSDQDDIREQGAIFSYPLIYLFNVVFAALLVGVLLSEEMDYVRFLAGGIIKSIDMVRRAMGMAAGLAQGL
;
A
#
# COMPACT_ATOMS: atom_id res chain seq x y z
N SER A 1 -20.45 -26.88 21.42
CA SER A 1 -21.36 -26.72 20.28
C SER A 1 -20.60 -25.95 19.22
N GLU A 2 -19.97 -26.64 18.27
CA GLU A 2 -18.99 -26.05 17.35
C GLU A 2 -19.37 -26.34 15.90
N ARG A 3 -20.46 -25.72 15.45
CA ARG A 3 -20.75 -25.63 14.02
C ARG A 3 -20.88 -24.16 13.68
N GLY A 4 -19.74 -23.52 13.49
CA GLY A 4 -19.67 -22.21 12.84
C GLY A 4 -20.31 -22.32 11.46
N GLY A 5 -21.42 -21.63 11.26
CA GLY A 5 -22.11 -21.60 9.98
C GLY A 5 -21.25 -20.88 8.95
N ARG A 6 -20.66 -21.63 8.02
CA ARG A 6 -19.94 -21.06 6.88
C ARG A 6 -20.95 -20.67 5.80
N VAL A 7 -21.34 -19.40 5.77
CA VAL A 7 -22.12 -18.83 4.68
C VAL A 7 -21.15 -18.54 3.52
N THR A 8 -21.23 -19.34 2.46
CA THR A 8 -20.42 -19.16 1.25
C THR A 8 -21.00 -17.99 0.46
N VAL A 9 -20.52 -16.78 0.71
CA VAL A 9 -20.95 -15.58 -0.03
C VAL A 9 -20.37 -15.65 -1.44
N THR A 10 -21.22 -15.92 -2.43
CA THR A 10 -20.84 -16.24 -3.81
C THR A 10 -20.43 -15.01 -4.66
N ARG A 11 -20.08 -13.89 -4.01
CA ARG A 11 -19.82 -12.59 -4.70
C ARG A 11 -18.69 -11.75 -4.07
N THR A 12 -17.61 -12.37 -3.62
CA THR A 12 -16.36 -11.62 -3.32
C THR A 12 -15.40 -11.71 -4.51
N ASN A 13 -14.85 -10.56 -4.93
CA ASN A 13 -13.78 -10.47 -5.92
C ASN A 13 -12.45 -10.33 -5.16
N VAL A 14 -11.35 -10.83 -5.72
CA VAL A 14 -9.97 -10.62 -5.24
C VAL A 14 -9.77 -9.20 -4.69
N VAL A 15 -10.21 -8.17 -5.41
CA VAL A 15 -10.04 -6.77 -4.99
C VAL A 15 -10.73 -6.47 -3.65
N ILE A 16 -11.94 -7.00 -3.46
CA ILE A 16 -12.72 -6.81 -2.23
C ILE A 16 -12.09 -7.63 -1.10
N THR A 17 -11.73 -8.89 -1.36
CA THR A 17 -11.10 -9.79 -0.39
C THR A 17 -9.77 -9.24 0.10
N LEU A 18 -8.96 -8.66 -0.79
CA LEU A 18 -7.63 -8.16 -0.45
C LEU A 18 -7.63 -6.68 0.01
N ALA A 19 -8.76 -5.98 -0.06
CA ALA A 19 -8.88 -4.58 0.33
C ALA A 19 -8.32 -4.28 1.73
N PRO A 20 -8.52 -5.11 2.77
CA PRO A 20 -7.98 -4.84 4.11
C PRO A 20 -6.44 -4.69 4.13
N TYR A 21 -5.74 -5.34 3.20
CA TYR A 21 -4.27 -5.36 3.14
C TYR A 21 -3.68 -4.23 2.29
N PHE A 22 -4.48 -3.52 1.50
CA PHE A 22 -3.96 -2.47 0.62
C PHE A 22 -4.69 -1.13 0.71
N PHE A 23 -5.93 -1.09 1.21
CA PHE A 23 -6.75 0.11 1.19
C PHE A 23 -6.60 0.88 2.52
N PRO A 24 -5.92 2.04 2.53
CA PRO A 24 -5.66 2.79 3.75
C PRO A 24 -6.87 3.64 4.16
N LEU A 25 -7.93 3.00 4.65
CA LEU A 25 -9.22 3.62 4.96
C LEU A 25 -9.08 4.90 5.81
N TYR A 26 -8.26 4.83 6.88
CA TYR A 26 -8.04 5.98 7.76
C TYR A 26 -7.35 7.15 7.06
N THR A 27 -6.40 6.87 6.17
CA THR A 27 -5.74 7.91 5.37
C THR A 27 -6.73 8.59 4.44
N PHE A 28 -7.64 7.83 3.79
CA PHE A 28 -8.71 8.43 2.98
C PHE A 28 -9.65 9.32 3.79
N ALA A 29 -10.02 8.89 5.00
CA ALA A 29 -10.82 9.71 5.90
C ALA A 29 -10.12 11.03 6.26
N VAL A 30 -8.81 10.99 6.55
CA VAL A 30 -8.03 12.20 6.85
C VAL A 30 -7.90 13.10 5.61
N LEU A 31 -7.70 12.53 4.41
CA LEU A 31 -7.68 13.30 3.17
C LEU A 31 -9.02 14.01 2.91
N ALA A 32 -10.16 13.36 3.20
CA ALA A 32 -11.46 14.00 3.10
C ALA A 32 -11.58 15.19 4.07
N LEU A 33 -11.08 15.04 5.31
CA LEU A 33 -11.02 16.14 6.28
C LEU A 33 -10.08 17.27 5.84
N TYR A 34 -8.96 16.95 5.21
CA TYR A 34 -8.03 17.93 4.64
C TYR A 34 -8.70 18.79 3.56
N TRP A 35 -9.45 18.17 2.64
CA TRP A 35 -10.20 18.93 1.64
C TRP A 35 -11.33 19.75 2.24
N LEU A 36 -12.04 19.21 3.23
CA LEU A 36 -13.10 19.94 3.93
C LEU A 36 -12.56 21.14 4.71
N SER A 37 -11.39 21.01 5.37
CA SER A 37 -10.76 22.12 6.08
C SER A 37 -10.35 23.24 5.14
N ARG A 38 -9.89 22.90 3.94
CA ARG A 38 -9.60 23.86 2.88
C ARG A 38 -10.84 24.58 2.37
N LEU A 39 -11.93 23.85 2.15
CA LEU A 39 -13.21 24.43 1.71
C LEU A 39 -13.80 25.38 2.76
N ALA A 40 -13.53 25.13 4.04
CA ALA A 40 -13.99 25.94 5.17
C ALA A 40 -13.00 27.06 5.61
N ASP A 41 -11.90 27.27 4.88
CA ASP A 41 -10.80 28.22 5.20
C ASP A 41 -10.28 28.07 6.65
N LEU A 42 -10.20 26.83 7.15
CA LEU A 42 -9.70 26.55 8.50
C LEU A 42 -8.17 26.68 8.55
N ARG A 43 -7.71 27.92 8.73
CA ARG A 43 -6.28 28.24 8.83
C ARG A 43 -5.61 27.50 9.97
N GLY A 44 -4.45 26.89 9.68
CA GLY A 44 -3.63 26.18 10.66
C GLY A 44 -3.98 24.70 10.85
N ALA A 45 -5.08 24.19 10.28
CA ALA A 45 -5.41 22.77 10.34
C ALA A 45 -4.60 21.91 9.34
N GLU A 46 -4.17 22.50 8.21
CA GLU A 46 -3.55 21.78 7.09
C GLU A 46 -2.30 21.00 7.50
N GLY A 47 -1.36 21.62 8.22
CA GLY A 47 -0.12 20.94 8.65
C GLY A 47 -0.39 19.74 9.56
N TRP A 48 -1.36 19.86 10.47
CA TRP A 48 -1.77 18.75 11.34
C TRP A 48 -2.45 17.62 10.57
N LEU A 49 -3.27 17.96 9.57
CA LEU A 49 -3.94 16.97 8.73
C LEU A 49 -2.96 16.26 7.80
N VAL A 50 -1.94 16.94 7.29
CA VAL A 50 -0.83 16.32 6.55
C VAL A 50 -0.06 15.34 7.44
N LEU A 51 0.30 15.75 8.66
CA LEU A 51 0.97 14.87 9.62
C LEU A 51 0.12 13.64 9.97
N LEU A 52 -1.17 13.84 10.23
CA LEU A 52 -2.11 12.77 10.56
C LEU A 52 -2.33 11.82 9.37
N ALA A 53 -2.34 12.32 8.13
CA ALA A 53 -2.43 11.50 6.94
C ALA A 53 -1.18 10.60 6.80
N GLY A 54 0.01 11.14 7.04
CA GLY A 54 1.25 10.37 7.09
C GLY A 54 1.23 9.31 8.22
N ALA A 55 0.77 9.69 9.41
CA ALA A 55 0.69 8.77 10.56
C ALA A 55 -0.30 7.62 10.32
N THR A 56 -1.49 7.90 9.80
CA THR A 56 -2.49 6.87 9.46
C THR A 56 -2.02 5.95 8.34
N PHE A 57 -1.26 6.48 7.37
CA PHE A 57 -0.68 5.66 6.31
C PHE A 57 0.44 4.75 6.82
N ALA A 58 1.34 5.28 7.66
CA ALA A 58 2.38 4.47 8.32
C ALA A 58 1.76 3.38 9.21
N PHE A 59 0.69 3.70 9.93
CA PHE A 59 -0.10 2.73 10.70
C PHE A 59 -0.69 1.63 9.80
N HIS A 60 -1.27 1.98 8.65
CA HIS A 60 -1.77 1.00 7.68
C HIS A 60 -0.67 0.06 7.17
N LEU A 61 0.51 0.61 6.83
CA LEU A 61 1.66 -0.20 6.40
C LEU A 61 2.13 -1.15 7.50
N LEU A 62 2.19 -0.68 8.75
CA LEU A 62 2.58 -1.50 9.89
C LEU A 62 1.59 -2.66 10.11
N LEU A 63 0.29 -2.38 10.09
CA LEU A 63 -0.74 -3.42 10.23
C LEU A 63 -0.69 -4.42 9.07
N THR A 64 -0.53 -3.93 7.84
CA THR A 64 -0.36 -4.77 6.66
C THR A 64 0.82 -5.70 6.85
N PHE A 65 1.98 -5.18 7.26
CA PHE A 65 3.16 -5.99 7.52
C PHE A 65 2.91 -7.07 8.58
N ILE A 66 2.31 -6.72 9.71
CA ILE A 66 1.97 -7.67 10.79
C ILE A 66 1.03 -8.77 10.27
N PHE A 67 0.00 -8.41 9.49
CA PHE A 67 -0.95 -9.39 8.97
C PHE A 67 -0.33 -10.31 7.90
N LEU A 68 0.55 -9.79 7.05
CA LEU A 68 1.26 -10.60 6.04
C LEU A 68 2.28 -11.56 6.66
N GLN A 69 2.74 -11.33 7.89
CA GLN A 69 3.56 -12.29 8.63
C GLN A 69 2.77 -13.51 9.12
N SER A 70 1.44 -13.41 9.18
CA SER A 70 0.54 -14.49 9.56
C SER A 70 -0.07 -15.14 8.33
N ASP A 71 -0.30 -16.44 8.36
CA ASP A 71 -0.96 -17.15 7.26
C ASP A 71 -2.45 -16.80 7.25
N GLN A 72 -2.88 -15.95 6.32
CA GLN A 72 -4.27 -15.49 6.21
C GLN A 72 -5.05 -16.36 5.22
N ASP A 73 -6.17 -16.91 5.68
CA ASP A 73 -7.07 -17.73 4.84
C ASP A 73 -7.54 -16.96 3.60
N ASP A 74 -7.84 -15.66 3.74
CA ASP A 74 -8.27 -14.78 2.66
C ASP A 74 -7.23 -14.65 1.53
N ILE A 75 -5.93 -14.63 1.87
CA ILE A 75 -4.83 -14.55 0.90
C ILE A 75 -4.63 -15.90 0.20
N ARG A 76 -4.78 -17.00 0.95
CA ARG A 76 -4.65 -18.36 0.44
C ARG A 76 -5.76 -18.74 -0.51
N GLU A 77 -7.01 -18.40 -0.19
CA GLU A 77 -8.17 -18.65 -1.05
C GLU A 77 -8.05 -17.97 -2.41
N GLN A 78 -7.39 -16.79 -2.49
CA GLN A 78 -7.15 -16.08 -3.75
C GLN A 78 -5.83 -16.46 -4.44
N GLY A 79 -4.98 -17.24 -3.78
CA GLY A 79 -3.65 -17.64 -4.27
C GLY A 79 -2.55 -16.66 -3.85
N ALA A 80 -1.70 -17.10 -2.92
CA ALA A 80 -0.66 -16.26 -2.30
C ALA A 80 0.33 -15.61 -3.30
N ILE A 81 0.77 -16.37 -4.32
CA ILE A 81 1.73 -15.88 -5.34
C ILE A 81 1.15 -14.70 -6.14
N PHE A 82 -0.17 -14.65 -6.31
CA PHE A 82 -0.85 -13.56 -7.01
C PHE A 82 -1.18 -12.40 -6.06
N SER A 83 -1.63 -12.72 -4.84
CA SER A 83 -2.07 -11.74 -3.85
C SER A 83 -0.94 -10.85 -3.33
N TYR A 84 0.24 -11.41 -2.99
CA TYR A 84 1.33 -10.59 -2.41
C TYR A 84 1.84 -9.47 -3.33
N PRO A 85 2.17 -9.72 -4.62
CA PRO A 85 2.55 -8.66 -5.53
C PRO A 85 1.46 -7.61 -5.72
N LEU A 86 0.19 -8.02 -5.72
CA LEU A 86 -0.95 -7.12 -5.89
C LEU A 86 -1.13 -6.19 -4.68
N ILE A 87 -1.03 -6.74 -3.46
CA ILE A 87 -1.05 -5.98 -2.20
C ILE A 87 0.10 -4.97 -2.18
N TYR A 88 1.30 -5.40 -2.54
CA TYR A 88 2.48 -4.54 -2.61
C TYR A 88 2.29 -3.40 -3.62
N LEU A 89 1.85 -3.73 -4.84
CA LEU A 89 1.61 -2.76 -5.90
C LEU A 89 0.63 -1.67 -5.45
N PHE A 90 -0.51 -2.06 -4.87
CA PHE A 90 -1.50 -1.08 -4.42
C PHE A 90 -0.99 -0.20 -3.28
N ASN A 91 -0.26 -0.76 -2.31
CA ASN A 91 0.35 0.05 -1.24
C ASN A 91 1.34 1.09 -1.81
N VAL A 92 2.15 0.73 -2.82
CA VAL A 92 3.06 1.68 -3.50
C VAL A 92 2.27 2.75 -4.25
N VAL A 93 1.21 2.38 -4.96
CA VAL A 93 0.35 3.33 -5.66
C VAL A 93 -0.30 4.30 -4.68
N PHE A 94 -0.86 3.83 -3.56
CA PHE A 94 -1.45 4.71 -2.55
C PHE A 94 -0.41 5.60 -1.86
N ALA A 95 0.81 5.11 -1.62
CA ALA A 95 1.90 5.94 -1.12
C ALA A 95 2.22 7.08 -2.09
N ALA A 96 2.32 6.77 -3.38
CA ALA A 96 2.56 7.77 -4.42
C ALA A 96 1.41 8.79 -4.48
N LEU A 97 0.16 8.33 -4.48
CA LEU A 97 -1.01 9.22 -4.47
C LEU A 97 -1.02 10.13 -3.25
N LEU A 98 -0.72 9.62 -2.06
CA LEU A 98 -0.67 10.41 -0.84
C LEU A 98 0.37 11.53 -0.93
N VAL A 99 1.58 11.20 -1.39
CA VAL A 99 2.66 12.18 -1.59
C VAL A 99 2.27 13.21 -2.65
N GLY A 100 1.71 12.78 -3.78
CA GLY A 100 1.28 13.67 -4.85
C GLY A 100 0.18 14.64 -4.40
N VAL A 101 -0.81 14.16 -3.64
CA VAL A 101 -1.92 15.00 -3.18
C VAL A 101 -1.49 16.01 -2.12
N LEU A 102 -0.58 15.64 -1.20
CA LEU A 102 -0.27 16.46 -0.03
C LEU A 102 1.02 17.26 -0.12
N LEU A 103 2.01 16.80 -0.89
CA LEU A 103 3.39 17.33 -0.83
C LEU A 103 3.91 17.85 -2.17
N SER A 104 3.31 17.48 -3.30
CA SER A 104 3.88 17.80 -4.61
C SER A 104 2.83 18.33 -5.58
N GLU A 105 2.81 19.65 -5.77
CA GLU A 105 1.94 20.29 -6.78
C GLU A 105 2.33 19.92 -8.22
N GLU A 106 3.52 19.36 -8.46
CA GLU A 106 4.10 19.08 -9.78
C GLU A 106 4.49 17.61 -10.03
N MET A 107 3.87 16.66 -9.32
CA MET A 107 4.28 15.26 -9.44
C MET A 107 3.80 14.62 -10.76
N ASP A 108 4.73 14.30 -11.66
CA ASP A 108 4.46 13.50 -12.86
C ASP A 108 4.37 12.01 -12.51
N TYR A 109 3.14 11.51 -12.41
CA TYR A 109 2.83 10.11 -12.10
C TYR A 109 3.40 9.11 -13.11
N VAL A 110 3.45 9.47 -14.39
CA VAL A 110 3.98 8.59 -15.45
C VAL A 110 5.48 8.43 -15.26
N ARG A 111 6.17 9.53 -15.00
CA ARG A 111 7.61 9.52 -14.73
C ARG A 111 7.94 8.81 -13.42
N PHE A 112 7.12 8.98 -12.39
CA PHE A 112 7.27 8.26 -11.11
C PHE A 112 7.16 6.75 -11.31
N LEU A 113 6.13 6.27 -12.02
CA LEU A 113 5.92 4.85 -12.29
C LEU A 113 7.03 4.28 -13.19
N ALA A 114 7.34 4.94 -14.30
CA ALA A 114 8.39 4.50 -15.22
C ALA A 114 9.76 4.47 -14.52
N GLY A 115 10.09 5.52 -13.76
CA GLY A 115 11.31 5.59 -12.95
C GLY A 115 11.35 4.53 -11.85
N GLY A 116 10.20 4.24 -11.22
CA GLY A 116 10.04 3.17 -10.24
C GLY A 116 10.38 1.81 -10.83
N ILE A 117 9.78 1.45 -11.97
CA ILE A 117 10.05 0.18 -12.67
C ILE A 117 11.54 0.06 -13.03
N ILE A 118 12.13 1.11 -13.61
CA ILE A 118 13.55 1.11 -14.01
C ILE A 118 14.45 0.90 -12.78
N LYS A 119 14.19 1.62 -11.68
CA LYS A 119 14.96 1.47 -10.45
C LYS A 119 14.81 0.07 -9.83
N SER A 120 13.62 -0.50 -9.84
CA SER A 120 13.39 -1.86 -9.35
C SER A 120 14.17 -2.89 -10.16
N ILE A 121 14.17 -2.79 -11.50
CA ILE A 121 14.97 -3.66 -12.37
C ILE A 121 16.47 -3.50 -12.08
N ASP A 122 16.94 -2.26 -11.90
CA ASP A 122 18.36 -1.99 -11.61
C ASP A 122 18.78 -2.57 -10.25
N MET A 123 17.94 -2.46 -9.21
CA MET A 123 18.19 -3.08 -7.92
C MET A 123 18.28 -4.61 -8.01
N VAL A 124 17.37 -5.26 -8.75
CA VAL A 124 17.39 -6.71 -8.95
C VAL A 124 18.66 -7.14 -9.68
N ARG A 125 19.05 -6.40 -10.73
CA ARG A 125 20.32 -6.66 -11.46
C ARG A 125 21.54 -6.52 -10.55
N ARG A 126 21.59 -5.48 -9.72
CA ARG A 126 22.67 -5.28 -8.74
C ARG A 126 22.70 -6.40 -7.70
N ALA A 127 21.55 -6.82 -7.17
CA ALA A 127 21.46 -7.91 -6.20
C ALA A 127 21.95 -9.25 -6.79
N MET A 128 21.53 -9.59 -8.02
CA MET A 128 22.02 -10.78 -8.72
C MET A 128 23.53 -10.70 -9.01
N GLY A 129 24.03 -9.52 -9.41
CA GLY A 129 25.46 -9.29 -9.61
C GLY A 129 26.28 -9.48 -8.33
N MET A 130 25.80 -8.98 -7.19
CA MET A 130 26.43 -9.21 -5.88
C MET A 130 26.42 -10.69 -5.50
N ALA A 131 25.30 -11.39 -5.69
CA ALA A 131 25.20 -12.82 -5.40
C ALA A 131 26.14 -13.66 -6.28
N ALA A 132 26.23 -13.35 -7.58
CA ALA A 132 27.15 -14.01 -8.50
C ALA A 132 28.61 -13.73 -8.16
N GLY A 133 28.95 -12.51 -7.74
CA GLY A 133 30.29 -12.14 -7.27
C GLY A 133 30.70 -12.88 -6.01
N LEU A 134 29.78 -13.06 -5.05
CA LEU A 134 30.02 -13.85 -3.83
C LEU A 134 30.23 -15.34 -4.16
N ALA A 135 29.49 -15.89 -5.13
CA ALA A 135 29.62 -17.28 -5.55
C ALA A 135 30.91 -17.58 -6.34
N GLN A 136 31.55 -16.58 -6.96
CA GLN A 136 32.82 -16.72 -7.68
C GLN A 136 34.05 -16.49 -6.78
N GLY A 137 33.85 -15.96 -5.57
CA GLY A 137 34.91 -15.72 -4.57
C GLY A 137 35.04 -16.81 -3.50
N LEU A 138 34.21 -17.87 -3.56
CA LEU A 138 34.28 -19.10 -2.75
C LEU A 138 34.78 -20.26 -3.61
#